data_AF-A0A3L9YEC6-F1
#
_entry.id   AF-A0A3L9YEC6-F1
#
_cell.length_a   1.000
_cell.length_b   1.000
_cell.length_c   1.000
_cell.angle_alpha   90.00
_cell.angle_beta   90.00
_cell.angle_gamma   90.00
#
_symmetry.space_group_name_H-M   'P 1'
#
loop_
_entity.id
_entity.type
_entity.pdbx_description
1 polymer ?
#
loop_
_entity_poly.entity_id
_entity_poly.type
_entity_poly.pdbx_seq_one_letter_code
_entity_poly.pdbx_strand_id
1 'polypeptide(L)'
;MSIEYDFFRPRQAPASVLYDAFQAEALHRKGRDVEEWIRLELEAVHRAACSYAAEHGFNPPPMEDVIAAERIARGSVDYGSKWALMVAEKMTRPEKK
;
A
#
# COMPACT_ATOMS: atom_id res chain seq x y z
N MET A 1 -9.89 18.53 9.34
CA MET A 1 -9.34 17.73 10.44
C MET A 1 -7.93 17.36 10.01
N SER A 2 -6.93 18.13 10.45
CA SER A 2 -5.52 17.92 10.09
C SER A 2 -5.02 16.68 10.83
N ILE A 3 -4.78 15.59 10.09
CA ILE A 3 -4.14 14.40 10.63
C ILE A 3 -2.64 14.72 10.74
N GLU A 4 -2.23 15.42 11.79
CA GLU A 4 -0.81 15.79 11.96
C GLU A 4 0.02 14.77 12.74
N TYR A 5 -0.57 13.65 13.19
CA TYR A 5 0.22 12.54 13.74
C TYR A 5 -0.48 11.19 13.60
N ASP A 6 -0.21 10.50 12.48
CA ASP A 6 -0.46 9.07 12.37
C ASP A 6 0.82 8.34 12.81
N PHE A 7 0.79 7.76 14.01
CA PHE A 7 1.94 7.08 14.62
C PHE A 7 2.44 5.90 13.78
N PHE A 8 1.54 5.22 13.05
CA PHE A 8 1.87 4.03 12.28
C PHE A 8 2.32 4.36 10.86
N ARG A 9 2.06 5.56 10.35
CA ARG A 9 2.43 5.94 8.98
C ARG A 9 3.94 5.79 8.73
N PRO A 10 4.37 4.96 7.77
CA PRO A 10 5.76 4.90 7.33
C PRO A 10 6.26 6.27 6.88
N ARG A 11 7.53 6.59 7.15
CA ARG A 11 8.12 7.90 6.80
C ARG A 11 8.89 7.90 5.48
N GLN A 12 9.29 6.73 4.99
CA GLN A 12 10.10 6.60 3.79
C GLN A 12 9.26 6.09 2.62
N ALA A 13 9.55 6.59 1.41
CA ALA A 13 8.99 6.06 0.18
C ALA A 13 9.76 4.79 -0.25
N PRO A 14 9.12 3.80 -0.91
CA PRO A 14 7.73 3.84 -1.38
C PRO A 14 6.66 3.62 -0.32
N ALA A 15 6.99 3.01 0.83
CA ALA A 15 5.98 2.59 1.82
C ALA A 15 5.02 3.71 2.28
N SER A 16 5.52 4.93 2.49
CA SER A 16 4.69 6.08 2.85
C SER A 16 3.65 6.45 1.78
N VAL A 17 4.02 6.35 0.49
CA VAL A 17 3.12 6.62 -0.65
C VAL A 17 2.04 5.54 -0.75
N LEU A 18 2.42 4.27 -0.56
CA LEU A 18 1.49 3.15 -0.56
C LEU A 18 0.49 3.24 0.59
N TYR A 19 0.98 3.63 1.77
CA TYR A 19 0.15 3.87 2.95
C TYR A 19 -0.87 4.97 2.70
N ASP A 20 -0.45 6.09 2.13
CA ASP A 20 -1.35 7.21 1.84
C ASP A 20 -2.44 6.82 0.82
N ALA A 21 -2.08 6.05 -0.21
CA ALA A 21 -3.03 5.53 -1.19
C ALA A 21 -4.08 4.61 -0.54
N PHE A 22 -3.64 3.72 0.34
CA PHE A 22 -4.54 2.89 1.15
C PHE A 22 -5.46 3.75 2.02
N GLN A 23 -4.92 4.71 2.78
CA GLN A 23 -5.72 5.56 3.67
C GLN A 23 -6.74 6.40 2.90
N ALA A 24 -6.36 6.93 1.74
CA ALA A 24 -7.27 7.66 0.87
C ALA A 24 -8.46 6.79 0.43
N GLU A 25 -8.21 5.54 0.01
CA GLU A 25 -9.29 4.62 -0.38
C GLU A 25 -10.15 4.20 0.82
N ALA A 26 -9.51 4.00 1.99
CA ALA A 26 -10.20 3.61 3.22
C ALA A 26 -11.24 4.65 3.71
N LEU A 27 -11.12 5.92 3.30
CA LEU A 27 -12.14 6.95 3.57
C LEU A 27 -13.49 6.63 2.92
N HIS A 28 -13.50 5.80 1.88
CA HIS A 28 -14.68 5.44 1.10
C HIS A 28 -15.34 4.12 1.53
N ARG A 29 -14.87 3.51 2.62
CA ARG A 29 -15.42 2.27 3.20
C ARG A 29 -16.92 2.36 3.52
N LYS A 30 -17.36 3.53 4.00
CA LYS A 30 -18.74 3.71 4.47
C LYS A 30 -19.72 3.55 3.31
N GLY A 31 -20.60 2.56 3.41
CA GLY A 31 -21.66 2.30 2.44
C GLY A 31 -21.27 1.36 1.29
N ARG A 32 -20.07 0.79 1.31
CA ARG A 32 -19.65 -0.27 0.38
C ARG A 32 -19.74 -1.64 1.03
N ASP A 33 -19.85 -2.67 0.19
CA ASP A 33 -19.75 -4.05 0.64
C ASP A 33 -18.32 -4.43 1.06
N VAL A 34 -18.19 -5.41 1.96
CA VAL A 34 -16.90 -5.87 2.51
C VAL A 34 -16.03 -6.56 1.47
N GLU A 35 -16.56 -7.12 0.40
CA GLU A 35 -15.72 -7.63 -0.68
C GLU A 35 -15.28 -6.49 -1.61
N GLU A 36 -16.19 -5.54 -1.85
CA GLU A 36 -15.94 -4.39 -2.71
C GLU A 36 -14.86 -3.46 -2.15
N TRP A 37 -14.95 -3.09 -0.86
CA TRP A 37 -13.97 -2.18 -0.25
C TRP A 37 -12.54 -2.77 -0.21
N ILE A 38 -12.37 -4.09 -0.06
CA ILE A 38 -11.07 -4.79 0.01
C ILE A 38 -10.48 -4.81 -1.39
N ARG A 39 -11.29 -5.15 -2.39
CA ARG A 39 -10.85 -5.12 -3.79
C ARG A 39 -10.34 -3.73 -4.17
N LEU A 40 -11.07 -2.68 -3.81
CA LEU A 40 -10.68 -1.30 -4.13
C LEU A 40 -9.41 -0.86 -3.39
N GLU A 41 -9.23 -1.25 -2.13
CA GLU A 41 -8.00 -0.99 -1.38
C GLU A 41 -6.79 -1.68 -2.00
N LEU A 42 -6.92 -2.95 -2.38
CA LEU A 42 -5.87 -3.71 -3.08
C LEU A 42 -5.51 -3.03 -4.40
N GLU A 43 -6.51 -2.61 -5.19
CA GLU A 43 -6.32 -1.91 -6.45
C GLU A 43 -5.65 -0.53 -6.27
N ALA A 44 -6.01 0.21 -5.22
CA ALA A 44 -5.42 1.50 -4.91
C ALA A 44 -3.93 1.37 -4.57
N VAL A 45 -3.57 0.41 -3.70
CA VAL A 45 -2.18 0.15 -3.32
C VAL A 45 -1.36 -0.34 -4.52
N HIS A 46 -1.90 -1.29 -5.30
CA HIS A 46 -1.22 -1.79 -6.49
C HIS A 46 -0.99 -0.68 -7.53
N ARG A 47 -1.99 0.17 -7.76
CA ARG A 47 -1.86 1.32 -8.67
C ARG A 47 -0.77 2.28 -8.20
N ALA A 48 -0.77 2.63 -6.92
CA ALA A 48 0.26 3.50 -6.35
C ALA A 48 1.66 2.89 -6.48
N ALA A 49 1.80 1.58 -6.23
CA ALA A 49 3.06 0.87 -6.39
C ALA A 49 3.55 0.87 -7.84
N CYS A 50 2.66 0.60 -8.81
CA CYS A 50 2.99 0.64 -10.23
C CYS A 50 3.40 2.04 -10.70
N SER A 51 2.66 3.08 -10.29
CA SER A 51 2.99 4.47 -10.62
C SER A 51 4.34 4.87 -10.03
N TYR A 52 4.59 4.58 -8.75
CA TYR A 52 5.86 4.87 -8.10
C TYR A 52 7.02 4.10 -8.74
N ALA A 53 6.81 2.83 -9.10
CA ALA A 53 7.80 2.02 -9.78
C ALA A 53 8.20 2.61 -11.14
N ALA A 54 7.23 3.04 -11.94
CA ALA A 54 7.48 3.66 -13.23
C ALA A 54 8.24 5.00 -13.11
N GLU A 55 7.90 5.83 -12.12
CA GLU A 55 8.52 7.14 -11.92
C GLU A 55 9.95 7.06 -11.37
N HIS A 56 10.21 6.14 -10.44
CA HIS A 56 11.48 6.06 -9.72
C HIS A 56 12.38 4.91 -10.18
N GLY A 57 11.93 4.14 -11.19
CA GLY A 57 12.65 2.99 -11.73
C GLY A 57 12.77 1.88 -10.71
N PHE A 58 11.66 1.44 -10.12
CA PHE A 58 11.57 0.16 -9.40
C PHE A 58 10.84 -0.86 -10.29
N ASN A 59 10.85 -2.12 -9.87
CA ASN A 59 10.01 -3.16 -10.44
C ASN A 59 8.61 -3.07 -9.82
N PRO A 60 7.54 -2.96 -10.62
CA PRO A 60 6.17 -2.96 -10.09
C PRO A 60 5.87 -4.33 -9.49
N PRO A 61 5.26 -4.40 -8.29
CA PRO A 61 4.91 -5.68 -7.68
C PRO A 61 3.69 -6.27 -8.42
N PRO A 62 3.61 -7.59 -8.60
CA PRO A 62 2.41 -8.22 -9.11
C PRO A 62 1.28 -8.12 -8.09
N MET A 63 0.02 -8.08 -8.57
CA MET A 63 -1.17 -7.99 -7.70
C MET A 63 -1.22 -9.13 -6.65
N GLU A 64 -0.74 -10.33 -7.01
CA GLU A 64 -0.70 -11.47 -6.09
C GLU A 64 0.19 -11.22 -4.86
N ASP A 65 1.31 -10.51 -5.02
CA ASP A 65 2.19 -10.12 -3.91
C ASP A 65 1.53 -9.08 -3.01
N VAL A 66 0.76 -8.15 -3.60
CA VAL A 66 -0.01 -7.15 -2.85
C VAL A 66 -1.07 -7.82 -1.98
N ILE A 67 -1.79 -8.80 -2.54
CA ILE A 67 -2.80 -9.60 -1.82
C ILE A 67 -2.14 -10.46 -0.73
N ALA A 68 -1.01 -11.11 -1.03
CA ALA A 68 -0.31 -11.93 -0.04
C ALA A 68 0.18 -11.09 1.14
N ALA A 69 0.72 -9.90 0.88
CA ALA A 69 1.15 -8.97 1.91
C ALA A 69 -0.02 -8.47 2.78
N GLU A 70 -1.18 -8.18 2.17
CA GLU A 70 -2.39 -7.78 2.92
C GLU A 70 -2.81 -8.88 3.91
N ARG A 71 -2.85 -10.13 3.44
CA ARG A 71 -3.24 -11.29 4.28
C ARG A 71 -2.31 -11.48 5.46
N ILE A 72 -1.01 -11.22 5.30
CA ILE A 72 -0.02 -11.33 6.37
C ILE A 72 -0.12 -10.16 7.36
N ALA A 73 -0.43 -8.96 6.87
CA ALA A 73 -0.61 -7.80 7.71
C ALA A 73 -1.91 -7.85 8.52
N ARG A 74 -2.93 -8.54 8.02
CA ARG A 74 -4.26 -8.64 8.64
C ARG A 74 -4.16 -9.13 10.08
N GLY A 75 -4.82 -8.41 10.99
CA GLY A 75 -4.79 -8.68 12.43
C GLY A 75 -3.63 -8.03 13.19
N SER A 76 -2.71 -7.37 12.50
CA SER A 76 -1.68 -6.54 13.14
C SER A 76 -2.25 -5.20 13.62
N VAL A 77 -1.77 -4.70 14.76
CA VAL A 77 -2.17 -3.38 15.31
C VAL A 77 -1.78 -2.22 14.36
N ASP A 78 -0.71 -2.41 13.60
CA ASP A 78 -0.15 -1.51 12.62
C ASP A 78 -0.43 -1.97 11.18
N TYR A 79 -1.56 -2.65 10.96
CA TYR A 79 -1.98 -3.28 9.70
C TYR A 79 -1.56 -2.51 8.44
N GLY A 80 -1.98 -1.24 8.29
CA GLY A 80 -1.71 -0.46 7.09
C GLY A 80 -0.22 -0.19 6.87
N SER A 81 0.53 0.02 7.96
CA SER A 81 1.98 0.25 7.92
C SER A 81 2.72 -1.01 7.51
N LYS A 82 2.42 -2.12 8.18
CA LYS A 82 3.00 -3.42 7.89
C LYS A 82 2.74 -3.84 6.45
N TRP A 83 1.51 -3.68 5.97
CA TRP A 83 1.16 -3.99 4.60
C TRP A 83 1.96 -3.15 3.60
N ALA A 84 2.01 -1.83 3.78
CA ALA A 84 2.74 -0.93 2.90
C ALA A 84 4.25 -1.22 2.87
N LEU A 85 4.85 -1.54 4.02
CA LEU A 85 6.25 -1.93 4.13
C LEU A 85 6.54 -3.24 3.37
N MET A 86 5.69 -4.25 3.55
CA MET A 86 5.85 -5.53 2.86
C MET A 86 5.71 -5.40 1.34
N VAL A 87 4.78 -4.58 0.84
CA VAL A 87 4.67 -4.31 -0.60
C VAL A 87 5.90 -3.55 -1.11
N ALA A 88 6.38 -2.56 -0.36
CA ALA A 88 7.59 -1.81 -0.68
C ALA A 88 8.83 -2.72 -0.76
N GLU A 89 8.96 -3.73 0.11
CA GLU A 89 10.05 -4.71 0.07
C GLU A 89 10.03 -5.58 -1.20
N LYS A 90 8.85 -5.84 -1.78
CA LYS A 90 8.71 -6.55 -3.06
C LYS A 90 9.12 -5.71 -4.26
N MET A 91 9.11 -4.38 -4.11
CA MET A 91 9.59 -3.45 -5.13
C MET A 91 11.11 -3.42 -5.12
N THR A 92 11.73 -4.17 -6.03
CA THR A 92 13.19 -4.14 -6.20
C THR A 92 13.60 -3.07 -7.20
N ARG A 93 14.76 -2.45 -7.01
CA ARG A 93 15.34 -1.56 -8.04
C ARG A 93 16.08 -2.45 -9.07
N PRO A 94 15.87 -2.28 -10.38
CA PRO A 94 16.69 -2.94 -11.38
C PRO A 94 18.16 -2.56 -11.17
N GLU A 95 19.04 -3.56 -11.19
CA GLU A 95 20.48 -3.32 -11.16
C GLU A 95 20.86 -2.45 -12.36
N LYS A 96 21.50 -1.31 -12.09
CA LYS A 96 22.09 -0.51 -13.15
C LYS A 96 23.26 -1.31 -13.72
N LYS A 97 23.11 -1.84 -14.94
CA LYS A 97 24.23 -2.37 -15.73
C LYS A 97 25.20 -1.26 -16.10
#